data_AF-A0A2C1L8Q6-F1
#
_entry.id   AF-A0A2C1L8Q6-F1
#
_cell.length_a   1.000
_cell.length_b   1.000
_cell.length_c   1.000
_cell.angle_alpha   90.00
_cell.angle_beta   90.00
_cell.angle_gamma   90.00
#
_symmetry.space_group_name_H-M   'P 1'
#
loop_
_entity.id
_entity.type
_entity.pdbx_description
1 polymer ?
#
loop_
_entity_poly.entity_id
_entity_poly.type
_entity_poly.pdbx_seq_one_letter_code
_entity_poly.pdbx_strand_id
1 'polypeptide(L)'
;MRKKLEEKLERLYEFNHSSSNNYSTALQLAASITAGLAEVQSGKGFSPVSGTFHSEKLNMEWAKQIQIIIEEKIRKSDNGIGKSVDLEHNVYND
;
A
#
# COMPACT_ATOMS: atom_id res chain seq x y z
N MET A 1 15.32 29.87 22.95
CA MET A 1 13.98 29.70 22.33
C MET A 1 14.03 29.42 20.83
N ARG A 2 14.94 30.03 20.04
CA ARG A 2 15.10 29.74 18.60
C ARG A 2 15.45 28.28 18.27
N LYS A 3 16.45 27.71 18.93
CA LYS A 3 16.88 26.31 18.72
C LYS A 3 15.73 25.29 18.89
N LYS A 4 14.91 25.44 19.94
CA LYS A 4 13.75 24.58 20.21
C LYS A 4 12.64 24.72 19.14
N LEU A 5 12.55 25.87 18.49
CA LEU A 5 11.60 26.10 17.40
C LEU A 5 12.09 25.45 16.11
N GLU A 6 13.38 25.58 15.80
CA GLU A 6 14.04 24.95 14.66
C GLU A 6 13.93 23.41 14.75
N GLU A 7 14.23 22.82 15.92
CA GLU A 7 14.06 21.38 16.17
C GLU A 7 12.61 20.89 15.97
N LYS A 8 11.61 21.71 16.31
CA LYS A 8 10.19 21.37 16.10
C LYS A 8 9.79 21.43 14.63
N LEU A 9 10.31 22.40 13.89
CA LEU A 9 10.06 22.54 12.45
C LEU A 9 10.69 21.37 11.68
N GLU A 10 11.90 20.97 12.07
CA GLU A 10 12.59 19.82 11.47
C GLU A 10 11.84 18.52 11.72
N ARG A 11 11.43 18.24 12.97
CA ARG A 11 10.59 17.08 13.30
C ARG A 11 9.25 17.07 12.57
N LEU A 12 8.64 18.24 12.35
CA LEU A 12 7.39 18.34 11.59
C LEU A 12 7.62 18.02 10.11
N TYR A 13 8.73 18.49 9.53
CA TYR A 13 9.11 18.19 8.16
C TYR A 13 9.39 16.69 7.97
N GLU A 14 10.16 16.08 8.88
CA GLU A 14 10.44 14.65 8.89
C GLU A 14 9.17 13.82 9.08
N PHE A 15 8.30 14.21 10.01
CA PHE A 15 7.03 13.55 10.24
C PHE A 15 6.14 13.62 8.99
N ASN A 16 6.02 14.79 8.35
CA ASN A 16 5.22 14.94 7.13
C ASN A 16 5.79 14.11 5.97
N HIS A 17 7.11 14.11 5.80
CA HIS A 17 7.79 13.29 4.78
C HIS A 17 7.59 11.79 5.01
N SER A 18 7.69 11.32 6.25
CA SER A 18 7.49 9.91 6.64
C SER A 18 6.02 9.49 6.56
N SER A 19 5.09 10.36 6.99
CA SER A 19 3.66 10.06 7.10
C SER A 19 2.86 10.26 5.81
N SER A 20 3.35 11.06 4.85
CA SER A 20 2.67 11.33 3.57
C SER A 20 2.32 10.07 2.78
N ASN A 21 2.92 8.92 3.11
CA ASN A 21 2.74 7.67 2.37
C ASN A 21 2.02 6.57 3.17
N ASN A 22 1.45 6.85 4.35
CA ASN A 22 0.87 5.83 5.23
C ASN A 22 -0.37 5.13 4.64
N TYR A 23 -1.03 5.75 3.66
CA TYR A 23 -2.25 5.23 3.03
C TYR A 23 -2.08 4.88 1.56
N SER A 24 -0.88 5.00 0.97
CA SER A 24 -0.71 4.76 -0.47
C SER A 24 -1.10 3.36 -0.90
N THR A 25 -0.76 2.34 -0.10
CA THR A 25 -1.20 0.97 -0.35
C THR A 25 -2.73 0.85 -0.37
N ALA A 26 -3.43 1.51 0.56
CA ALA A 26 -4.88 1.50 0.60
C ALA A 26 -5.48 2.23 -0.61
N LEU A 27 -4.90 3.36 -1.03
CA LEU A 27 -5.33 4.10 -2.22
C LEU A 27 -5.12 3.29 -3.50
N GLN A 28 -3.98 2.60 -3.64
CA GLN A 28 -3.70 1.72 -4.77
C GLN A 28 -4.70 0.55 -4.82
N LEU A 29 -4.99 -0.09 -3.68
CA LEU A 29 -6.01 -1.15 -3.60
C LEU A 29 -7.40 -0.63 -3.98
N ALA A 30 -7.80 0.55 -3.46
CA ALA A 30 -9.08 1.16 -3.78
C ALA A 30 -9.23 1.45 -5.28
N ALA A 31 -8.17 1.94 -5.93
CA ALA A 31 -8.15 2.17 -7.36
C ALA A 31 -8.34 0.87 -8.16
N SER A 32 -7.61 -0.19 -7.80
CA SER A 32 -7.75 -1.51 -8.45
C SER A 32 -9.14 -2.12 -8.24
N ILE A 33 -9.70 -2.04 -7.03
CA ILE A 33 -11.07 -2.51 -6.74
C ILE A 33 -12.09 -1.74 -7.57
N THR A 34 -11.94 -0.41 -7.67
CA THR A 34 -12.83 0.44 -8.48
C THR A 34 -12.79 0.04 -9.95
N ALA A 35 -11.59 -0.22 -10.49
CA ALA A 35 -11.42 -0.70 -11.86
C ALA A 35 -12.08 -2.07 -12.08
N GLY A 36 -11.93 -3.00 -11.13
CA GLY A 36 -12.56 -4.32 -11.18
C GLY A 36 -14.08 -4.26 -11.14
N LEU A 37 -14.63 -3.41 -10.28
CA LEU A 37 -16.08 -3.20 -10.20
C LEU A 37 -16.64 -2.67 -11.53
N ALA A 38 -15.99 -1.68 -12.14
CA ALA A 38 -16.39 -1.14 -13.44
C ALA A 38 -16.36 -2.22 -14.54
N GLU A 39 -15.35 -3.08 -14.54
CA GLU A 39 -15.24 -4.16 -15.53
C GLU A 39 -16.36 -5.21 -15.36
N VAL A 40 -16.68 -5.61 -14.13
CA VAL A 40 -17.81 -6.52 -13.85
C VAL A 40 -19.14 -5.89 -14.25
N GLN A 41 -19.33 -4.60 -13.95
CA GLN A 41 -20.54 -3.86 -14.29
C GLN A 41 -20.69 -3.59 -15.79
N SER A 42 -19.61 -3.69 -16.58
CA SER A 42 -19.66 -3.50 -18.03
C SER A 42 -20.52 -4.53 -18.76
N GLY A 43 -20.87 -5.65 -18.12
CA GLY A 43 -21.73 -6.69 -18.68
C GLY A 43 -21.03 -7.61 -19.68
N LYS A 44 -19.77 -7.36 -20.06
CA LYS A 44 -19.01 -8.19 -21.01
C LYS A 44 -18.90 -9.66 -20.59
N GLY A 45 -18.87 -9.91 -19.28
CA GLY A 45 -18.82 -11.25 -18.70
C GLY A 45 -20.15 -11.99 -18.75
N PHE A 46 -21.28 -11.30 -18.85
CA PHE A 46 -22.59 -11.95 -18.80
C PHE A 46 -23.12 -12.27 -20.20
N SER A 47 -23.49 -13.53 -20.43
CA SER A 47 -24.19 -13.97 -21.64
C SER A 47 -25.69 -13.98 -21.38
N PRO A 48 -26.49 -13.09 -21.99
CA PRO A 48 -27.94 -13.10 -21.81
C PRO A 48 -28.60 -14.33 -22.47
N VAL A 49 -27.96 -14.91 -23.50
CA VAL A 49 -28.48 -16.08 -24.22
C VAL A 49 -28.39 -17.34 -23.36
N SER A 50 -27.29 -17.51 -22.63
CA SER A 50 -27.06 -18.71 -21.80
C SER A 50 -27.31 -18.49 -20.31
N GLY A 51 -27.52 -17.24 -19.88
CA GLY A 51 -27.60 -16.87 -18.45
C GLY A 51 -26.29 -17.08 -17.69
N THR A 52 -25.17 -17.29 -18.39
CA THR A 52 -23.89 -17.71 -17.78
C THR A 52 -22.91 -16.55 -17.73
N PHE A 53 -22.15 -16.50 -16.63
CA PHE A 53 -21.05 -15.57 -16.47
C PHE A 53 -19.72 -16.19 -16.93
N HIS A 54 -18.95 -15.45 -17.71
CA HIS A 54 -17.66 -15.83 -18.29
C HIS A 54 -16.62 -14.81 -17.86
N SER A 55 -15.79 -15.16 -16.89
CA SER A 55 -14.69 -14.31 -16.40
C SER A 55 -13.64 -14.03 -17.47
N GLU A 56 -13.47 -14.94 -18.43
CA GLU A 56 -12.54 -14.82 -19.56
C GLU A 56 -12.80 -13.60 -20.45
N LYS A 57 -14.03 -13.08 -20.44
CA LYS A 57 -14.41 -11.89 -21.22
C LYS A 57 -14.15 -10.58 -20.49
N LEU A 58 -13.71 -10.63 -19.23
CA LEU A 58 -13.36 -9.46 -18.44
C LEU A 58 -11.87 -9.16 -18.56
N ASN A 59 -11.52 -7.87 -18.60
CA ASN A 59 -10.15 -7.47 -18.35
C ASN A 59 -9.80 -7.70 -16.86
N MET A 60 -8.95 -8.68 -16.57
CA MET A 60 -8.57 -9.06 -15.21
C MET A 60 -7.31 -8.33 -14.68
N GLU A 61 -6.85 -7.28 -15.35
CA GLU A 61 -5.64 -6.55 -14.93
C GLU A 61 -5.78 -5.98 -13.51
N TRP A 62 -6.98 -5.54 -13.11
CA TRP A 62 -7.26 -5.06 -11.75
C TRP A 62 -6.94 -6.09 -10.66
N ALA A 63 -7.20 -7.38 -10.91
CA ALA A 63 -6.91 -8.46 -9.96
C ALA A 63 -5.41 -8.73 -9.87
N LYS A 64 -4.70 -8.67 -11.02
CA LYS A 64 -3.23 -8.79 -11.05
C LYS A 64 -2.57 -7.65 -10.29
N GLN A 65 -3.07 -6.42 -10.44
CA GLN A 65 -2.55 -5.27 -9.70
C GLN A 65 -2.72 -5.42 -8.19
N ILE A 66 -3.85 -5.97 -7.71
CA ILE A 66 -4.04 -6.28 -6.29
C ILE A 66 -2.98 -7.27 -5.79
N GLN A 67 -2.73 -8.34 -6.55
CA GLN A 67 -1.72 -9.34 -6.21
C GLN A 67 -0.32 -8.72 -6.10
N ILE A 68 0.06 -7.91 -7.09
CA ILE A 68 1.34 -7.17 -7.09
C ILE A 68 1.45 -6.32 -5.83
N ILE A 69 0.45 -5.49 -5.52
CA ILE A 69 0.45 -4.60 -4.34
C ILE A 69 0.65 -5.38 -3.03
N ILE A 70 -0.01 -6.53 -2.89
CA ILE A 70 0.11 -7.40 -1.71
C ILE A 70 1.53 -7.98 -1.60
N GLU A 71 2.06 -8.52 -2.70
CA GLU A 71 3.42 -9.07 -2.74
C GLU A 71 4.47 -7.99 -2.44
N GLU A 72 4.29 -6.77 -2.95
CA GLU A 72 5.17 -5.65 -2.64
C GLU A 72 5.14 -5.29 -1.16
N LYS A 73 3.95 -5.33 -0.55
CA LYS A 73 3.78 -5.02 0.87
C LYS A 73 4.44 -6.07 1.74
N ILE A 74 4.28 -7.35 1.41
CA ILE A 74 4.93 -8.49 2.10
C ILE A 74 6.45 -8.37 1.99
N ARG A 75 6.98 -8.15 0.78
CA ARG A 75 8.42 -7.97 0.56
C ARG A 75 8.99 -6.79 1.35
N LYS A 76 8.25 -5.68 1.45
CA LYS A 76 8.68 -4.51 2.25
C LYS A 76 8.63 -4.78 3.75
N SER A 77 7.67 -5.57 4.25
CA SER A 77 7.66 -5.99 5.66
C SER A 77 8.79 -6.97 5.97
N ASP A 78 9.08 -7.91 5.08
CA ASP A 78 10.14 -8.92 5.29
C ASP A 78 11.53 -8.29 5.25
N ASN A 79 11.78 -7.35 4.32
CA ASN A 79 13.00 -6.54 4.32
C ASN A 79 13.11 -5.60 5.53
N GLY A 80 12.01 -5.33 6.25
CA GLY A 80 11.99 -4.49 7.46
C GLY A 80 12.38 -5.23 8.73
N ILE A 81 12.30 -6.57 8.77
CA ILE A 81 12.61 -7.38 9.96
C ILE A 81 14.13 -7.59 10.13
N GLY A 82 14.94 -7.32 9.11
CA GLY A 82 16.41 -7.47 9.15
C GLY A 82 17.21 -6.27 9.66
N LYS A 83 16.59 -5.20 10.18
CA LYS A 83 17.31 -4.00 10.65
C LYS A 83 16.93 -3.49 12.05
N SER A 84 16.30 -4.33 12.88
CA SER A 84 15.92 -3.96 14.25
C SER A 84 16.36 -4.97 15.31
N VAL A 85 17.54 -5.57 15.12
CA VAL A 85 18.28 -6.20 16.21
C VAL A 85 19.65 -5.52 16.20
N ASP A 86 20.09 -5.02 17.35
CA ASP A 86 21.36 -4.30 17.63
C ASP A 86 21.24 -2.80 17.95
N LEU A 87 20.38 -2.40 18.90
CA LEU A 87 20.59 -1.15 19.67
C LEU A 87 20.21 -1.26 21.15
N GLU A 88 20.28 -2.46 21.74
CA GLU A 88 20.25 -2.66 23.19
C GLU A 88 21.67 -3.05 23.64
N HIS A 89 22.54 -2.07 23.86
CA HIS A 89 23.66 -2.08 24.82
C HIS A 89 24.51 -0.81 24.67
N ASN A 90 24.26 0.19 25.53
CA ASN A 90 25.26 0.94 26.31
C ASN A 90 24.69 2.28 26.76
N VAL A 91 24.09 2.32 27.96
CA VAL A 91 24.27 3.46 28.88
C VAL A 91 24.16 2.92 30.32
N TYR A 92 25.25 2.38 30.84
CA TYR A 92 25.61 2.52 32.26
C TYR A 92 27.11 2.27 32.41
N ASN A 93 27.82 3.34 32.79
CA ASN A 93 29.15 3.45 33.43
C ASN A 93 29.97 4.57 32.78
N ASP A 94 29.79 5.80 33.29
CA ASP A 94 30.76 6.46 34.20
C ASP A 94 30.10 7.70 34.83
#